data_AF-A0AAV2TT04-F1
#
_entry.id   AF-A0AAV2TT04-F1
#
_cell.length_a   1.000
_cell.length_b   1.000
_cell.length_c   1.000
_cell.angle_alpha   90.00
_cell.angle_beta   90.00
_cell.angle_gamma   90.00
#
_symmetry.space_group_name_H-M   'P 1'
#
loop_
_entity.id
_entity.type
_entity.pdbx_description
1 polymer ?
#
loop_
_entity_poly.entity_id
_entity_poly.type
_entity_poly.pdbx_seq_one_letter_code
_entity_poly.pdbx_strand_id
1 'polypeptide(L)'
;MELLIQSLRHRFFHANCDPLFFEDELKRLKHTIHSLVVDGIGGSLLIIGRRGVGKRRLLSQALNEVKKNPTVEENLMEVHLDGLIHTDDRAALRAMAKQLHREALLDESFSESGKNDTNKPRFLPFSQQLTWFLEGLHAGDKSSKSLLIVLHEFDLFALHRNQILLYNLFDCCQQSGTPVCVIGVTCRLILVLTSLDAEKTHIEPVEFIDALCSLREDAKLNSLKGLSILELFLVAALVKLQEINDGQTVNFEILYSEYAKFCRTNCPNYLYDKPVVFKSLDNLIDLELVTSGKEAVAVAAASGTGRGGNAGVATLPHYKPLYCFVNADVLSSCLDAYPNCPVELQFWIHSRTF
;
A
#
# COMPACT_ATOMS: atom_id res chain seq x y z
N MET A 1 -36.21 -17.61 -14.23
CA MET A 1 -35.24 -17.44 -13.13
C MET A 1 -33.86 -17.02 -13.64
N GLU A 2 -33.32 -17.66 -14.69
CA GLU A 2 -32.01 -17.28 -15.25
C GLU A 2 -31.92 -15.85 -15.80
N LEU A 3 -32.95 -15.37 -16.51
CA LEU A 3 -33.00 -13.97 -17.00
C LEU A 3 -32.98 -12.95 -15.86
N LEU A 4 -33.58 -13.29 -14.72
CA LEU A 4 -33.62 -12.43 -13.54
C LEU A 4 -32.24 -12.40 -12.86
N ILE A 5 -31.58 -13.56 -12.76
CA ILE A 5 -30.19 -13.67 -12.25
C ILE A 5 -29.21 -12.96 -13.19
N GLN A 6 -29.35 -13.09 -14.51
CA GLN A 6 -28.54 -12.36 -15.48
C GLN A 6 -28.77 -10.85 -15.39
N SER A 7 -30.02 -10.41 -15.25
CA SER A 7 -30.35 -8.99 -15.05
C SER A 7 -29.78 -8.45 -13.73
N LEU A 8 -29.85 -9.22 -12.65
CA LEU A 8 -29.26 -8.85 -11.36
C LEU A 8 -27.75 -8.83 -11.41
N ARG A 9 -27.08 -9.85 -11.99
CA ARG A 9 -25.63 -9.86 -12.21
C ARG A 9 -25.20 -8.67 -13.05
N HIS A 10 -25.92 -8.38 -14.13
CA HIS A 10 -25.65 -7.22 -14.96
C HIS A 10 -25.80 -5.91 -14.15
N ARG A 11 -26.84 -5.77 -13.32
CA ARG A 11 -27.01 -4.60 -12.44
C ARG A 11 -25.92 -4.47 -11.38
N PHE A 12 -25.51 -5.56 -10.74
CA PHE A 12 -24.46 -5.54 -9.72
C PHE A 12 -23.06 -5.26 -10.30
N PHE A 13 -22.73 -5.84 -11.47
CA PHE A 13 -21.39 -5.73 -12.06
C PHE A 13 -21.23 -4.54 -13.02
N HIS A 14 -22.27 -4.16 -13.75
CA HIS A 14 -22.22 -3.06 -14.73
C HIS A 14 -22.87 -1.76 -14.23
N ALA A 15 -23.55 -1.82 -13.07
CA ALA A 15 -23.90 -0.67 -12.25
C ALA A 15 -24.42 0.56 -13.01
N ASN A 16 -25.58 0.45 -13.66
CA ASN A 16 -26.42 1.60 -14.05
C ASN A 16 -27.37 1.99 -12.91
N CYS A 17 -26.90 1.98 -11.66
CA CYS A 17 -27.68 2.45 -10.52
C CYS A 17 -27.32 3.89 -10.21
N ASP A 18 -28.36 4.69 -9.94
CA ASP A 18 -28.22 6.04 -9.44
C ASP A 18 -27.74 6.00 -7.97
N PRO A 19 -26.82 6.88 -7.57
CA PRO A 19 -26.32 6.99 -6.23
C PRO A 19 -27.40 7.62 -5.38
N LEU A 20 -27.88 6.88 -4.40
CA LEU A 20 -29.01 7.30 -3.56
C LEU A 20 -28.60 8.26 -2.43
N PHE A 21 -27.31 8.59 -2.26
CA PHE A 21 -26.83 9.11 -0.97
C PHE A 21 -25.86 10.32 -1.01
N PHE A 22 -25.41 10.80 -2.18
CA PHE A 22 -24.36 11.85 -2.27
C PHE A 22 -24.73 13.01 -3.20
N GLU A 23 -25.89 13.65 -2.99
CA GLU A 23 -26.34 14.73 -3.88
C GLU A 23 -25.47 15.99 -3.78
N ASP A 24 -25.03 16.36 -2.58
CA ASP A 24 -24.32 17.62 -2.37
C ASP A 24 -22.86 17.53 -2.83
N GLU A 25 -22.19 16.40 -2.60
CA GLU A 25 -20.87 16.13 -3.15
C GLU A 25 -20.90 16.03 -4.67
N LEU A 26 -21.95 15.43 -5.24
CA LEU A 26 -22.15 15.37 -6.68
C LEU A 26 -22.37 16.77 -7.26
N LYS A 27 -23.18 17.62 -6.63
CA LYS A 27 -23.37 19.04 -7.02
C LYS A 27 -22.04 19.80 -6.98
N ARG A 28 -21.24 19.63 -5.92
CA ARG A 28 -19.93 20.27 -5.79
C ARG A 28 -18.97 19.83 -6.89
N LEU A 29 -18.88 18.53 -7.14
CA LEU A 29 -18.01 17.98 -8.19
C LEU A 29 -18.43 18.48 -9.59
N LYS A 30 -19.73 18.48 -9.87
CA LYS A 30 -20.28 19.04 -11.13
C LYS A 30 -19.93 20.51 -11.29
N HIS A 31 -20.10 21.30 -10.24
CA HIS A 31 -19.79 22.73 -10.27
C HIS A 31 -18.32 22.97 -10.58
N THR A 32 -17.41 22.22 -9.94
CA THR A 32 -15.96 22.32 -10.23
C THR A 32 -15.63 21.95 -11.68
N ILE A 33 -16.18 20.85 -12.21
CA ILE A 33 -15.94 20.45 -13.61
C ILE A 33 -16.55 21.46 -14.59
N HIS A 34 -17.73 22.00 -14.29
CA HIS A 34 -18.37 23.01 -15.11
C HIS A 34 -17.55 24.32 -15.14
N SER A 35 -17.11 24.83 -13.99
CA SER A 35 -16.27 26.03 -13.92
C SER A 35 -14.90 25.85 -14.57
N LEU A 36 -14.34 24.63 -14.54
CA LEU A 36 -13.11 24.34 -15.28
C LEU A 36 -13.27 24.53 -16.80
N VAL A 37 -14.43 24.17 -17.35
CA VAL A 37 -14.67 24.17 -18.79
C VAL A 37 -15.23 25.50 -19.29
N VAL A 38 -16.11 26.13 -18.51
CA VAL A 38 -16.74 27.40 -18.89
C VAL A 38 -15.89 28.60 -18.48
N ASP A 39 -15.38 28.61 -17.25
CA ASP A 39 -14.64 29.75 -16.71
C ASP A 39 -13.12 29.61 -16.94
N GLY A 40 -12.64 28.41 -17.32
CA GLY A 40 -11.23 28.13 -17.51
C GLY A 40 -10.42 28.13 -16.21
N ILE A 41 -11.10 28.05 -15.06
CA ILE A 41 -10.47 28.11 -13.74
C ILE A 41 -9.93 26.72 -13.39
N GLY A 42 -8.60 26.61 -13.34
CA GLY A 42 -7.91 25.44 -12.81
C GLY A 42 -8.16 25.25 -11.31
N GLY A 43 -8.14 24.00 -10.86
CA GLY A 43 -8.39 23.69 -9.45
C GLY A 43 -8.00 22.28 -9.06
N SER A 44 -7.79 22.04 -7.77
CA SER A 44 -7.52 20.70 -7.24
C SER A 44 -8.63 20.25 -6.31
N LEU A 45 -8.98 18.98 -6.38
CA LEU A 45 -10.00 18.35 -5.53
C LEU A 45 -9.50 17.00 -5.04
N LEU A 46 -9.77 16.67 -3.78
CA LEU A 46 -9.41 15.36 -3.21
C LEU A 46 -10.67 14.68 -2.69
N ILE A 47 -10.98 13.50 -3.24
CA ILE A 47 -12.09 12.65 -2.83
C ILE A 47 -11.56 11.57 -1.89
N ILE A 48 -12.00 11.62 -0.64
CA ILE A 48 -11.60 10.71 0.44
C ILE A 48 -12.78 9.82 0.82
N GLY A 49 -12.52 8.54 1.10
CA GLY A 49 -13.53 7.62 1.64
C GLY A 49 -13.06 6.18 1.65
N ARG A 50 -13.79 5.30 2.37
CA ARG A 50 -13.43 3.86 2.50
C ARG A 50 -13.40 3.18 1.13
N ARG A 51 -12.66 2.08 1.00
CA ARG A 51 -12.77 1.22 -0.19
C ARG A 51 -14.20 0.66 -0.24
N GLY A 52 -14.79 0.62 -1.43
CA GLY A 52 -16.15 0.11 -1.64
C GLY A 52 -17.28 1.15 -1.59
N VAL A 53 -17.05 2.40 -1.16
CA VAL A 53 -18.12 3.44 -1.08
C VAL A 53 -18.54 4.03 -2.44
N GLY A 54 -17.98 3.54 -3.55
CA GLY A 54 -18.38 3.99 -4.89
C GLY A 54 -17.80 5.35 -5.33
N LYS A 55 -16.67 5.81 -4.78
CA LYS A 55 -16.01 7.09 -5.18
C LYS A 55 -15.81 7.22 -6.70
N ARG A 56 -15.31 6.16 -7.33
CA ARG A 56 -15.13 6.11 -8.79
C ARG A 56 -16.47 6.21 -9.53
N ARG A 57 -17.54 5.62 -8.97
CA ARG A 57 -18.89 5.68 -9.54
C ARG A 57 -19.43 7.11 -9.46
N LEU A 58 -19.30 7.78 -8.32
CA LEU A 58 -19.66 9.18 -8.14
C LEU A 58 -18.96 10.08 -9.18
N LEU A 59 -17.66 9.90 -9.37
CA LEU A 59 -16.90 10.64 -10.37
C LEU A 59 -17.36 10.32 -11.81
N SER A 60 -17.52 9.04 -12.15
CA SER A 60 -18.00 8.63 -13.48
C SER A 60 -19.38 9.20 -13.82
N GLN A 61 -20.25 9.32 -12.82
CA GLN A 61 -21.57 9.88 -13.01
C GLN A 61 -21.56 11.39 -13.13
N ALA A 62 -20.79 12.09 -12.29
CA ALA A 62 -20.64 13.53 -12.44
C ALA A 62 -20.12 13.87 -13.85
N LEU A 63 -19.17 13.08 -14.36
CA LEU A 63 -18.69 13.21 -15.74
C LEU A 63 -19.78 12.91 -16.76
N ASN A 64 -20.52 11.81 -16.63
CA ASN A 64 -21.60 11.46 -17.57
C ASN A 64 -22.71 12.52 -17.60
N GLU A 65 -23.02 13.14 -16.46
CA GLU A 65 -24.04 14.19 -16.39
C GLU A 65 -23.54 15.53 -16.94
N VAL A 66 -22.27 15.87 -16.70
CA VAL A 66 -21.65 17.08 -17.25
C VAL A 66 -21.44 16.96 -18.76
N LYS A 67 -21.09 15.77 -19.26
CA LYS A 67 -20.97 15.46 -20.70
C LYS A 67 -22.30 15.55 -21.47
N LYS A 68 -23.46 15.59 -20.79
CA LYS A 68 -24.75 15.86 -21.48
C LYS A 68 -24.78 17.25 -22.13
N ASN A 69 -23.97 18.19 -21.65
CA ASN A 69 -23.82 19.50 -22.27
C ASN A 69 -22.79 19.42 -23.41
N PRO A 70 -23.18 19.67 -24.68
CA PRO A 70 -22.30 19.47 -25.84
C PRO A 70 -21.08 20.39 -25.82
N THR A 71 -21.20 21.59 -25.25
CA THR A 71 -20.09 22.53 -25.06
C THR A 71 -19.01 22.00 -24.14
N VAL A 72 -19.37 21.12 -23.20
CA VAL A 72 -18.42 20.53 -22.26
C VAL A 72 -17.77 19.29 -22.84
N GLU A 73 -18.52 18.48 -23.61
CA GLU A 73 -17.99 17.28 -24.24
C GLU A 73 -16.88 17.60 -25.27
N GLU A 74 -17.05 18.64 -26.08
CA GLU A 74 -16.05 19.00 -27.10
C GLU A 74 -14.75 19.61 -26.51
N ASN A 75 -14.87 20.25 -25.34
CA ASN A 75 -13.77 21.01 -24.73
C ASN A 75 -13.05 20.27 -23.59
N LEU A 76 -13.63 19.20 -23.05
CA LEU A 76 -13.06 18.46 -21.92
C LEU A 76 -12.20 17.30 -22.39
N MET A 77 -10.93 17.28 -21.97
CA MET A 77 -10.05 16.13 -22.11
C MET A 77 -9.86 15.48 -20.74
N GLU A 78 -10.20 14.20 -20.62
CA GLU A 78 -10.03 13.43 -19.39
C GLU A 78 -8.80 12.52 -19.46
N VAL A 79 -8.03 12.50 -18.37
CA VAL A 79 -6.85 11.64 -18.21
C VAL A 79 -6.97 10.91 -16.88
N HIS A 80 -6.95 9.59 -16.93
CA HIS A 80 -7.03 8.73 -15.76
C HIS A 80 -5.67 8.08 -15.50
N LEU A 81 -5.08 8.40 -14.35
CA LEU A 81 -3.87 7.75 -13.86
C LEU A 81 -4.19 6.93 -12.62
N ASP A 82 -3.57 5.77 -12.53
CA ASP A 82 -3.71 4.83 -11.41
C ASP A 82 -2.34 4.63 -10.75
N GLY A 83 -2.25 4.88 -9.45
CA GLY A 83 -1.00 4.75 -8.69
C GLY A 83 -0.50 3.31 -8.57
N LEU A 84 -1.36 2.30 -8.79
CA LEU A 84 -0.94 0.90 -8.82
C LEU A 84 -0.25 0.53 -10.15
N ILE A 85 -0.65 1.16 -11.25
CA ILE A 85 -0.10 0.91 -12.58
C ILE A 85 1.12 1.79 -12.82
N HIS A 86 1.05 3.06 -12.41
CA HIS A 86 2.10 4.04 -12.65
C HIS A 86 2.96 4.19 -11.40
N THR A 87 3.88 3.24 -11.19
CA THR A 87 4.81 3.23 -10.04
C THR A 87 5.90 4.30 -10.12
N ASP A 88 6.13 4.87 -11.30
CA ASP A 88 7.11 5.91 -11.56
C ASP A 88 6.47 7.11 -12.27
N ASP A 89 6.96 8.32 -11.97
CA ASP A 89 6.49 9.56 -12.60
C ASP A 89 6.67 9.55 -14.13
N ARG A 90 7.73 8.90 -14.63
CA ARG A 90 7.98 8.75 -16.08
C ARG A 90 6.94 7.84 -16.75
N ALA A 91 6.49 6.80 -16.06
CA ALA A 91 5.45 5.91 -16.55
C ALA A 91 4.09 6.65 -16.58
N ALA A 92 3.80 7.43 -15.54
CA ALA A 92 2.61 8.28 -15.47
C ALA A 92 2.56 9.27 -16.65
N LEU A 93 3.65 10.02 -16.89
CA LEU A 93 3.70 11.00 -17.97
C LEU A 93 3.54 10.36 -19.36
N ARG A 94 4.15 9.19 -19.57
CA ARG A 94 3.98 8.41 -20.81
C ARG A 94 2.51 8.01 -21.02
N ALA A 95 1.84 7.57 -19.97
CA ALA A 95 0.43 7.22 -20.03
C ALA A 95 -0.47 8.44 -20.28
N MET A 96 -0.17 9.59 -19.67
CA MET A 96 -0.86 10.85 -19.96
C MET A 96 -0.74 11.23 -21.43
N ALA A 97 0.49 11.20 -21.98
CA ALA A 97 0.74 11.51 -23.39
C ALA A 97 -0.01 10.57 -24.33
N LYS A 98 -0.07 9.27 -23.99
CA LYS A 98 -0.81 8.26 -24.75
C LYS A 98 -2.33 8.51 -24.73
N GLN A 99 -2.89 8.85 -23.57
CA GLN A 99 -4.34 9.11 -23.42
C GLN A 99 -4.78 10.37 -24.16
N LEU A 100 -3.89 11.34 -24.32
CA LEU A 100 -4.18 12.59 -25.03
C LEU A 100 -3.89 12.50 -26.54
N HIS A 101 -3.74 11.28 -27.09
CA HIS A 101 -3.52 10.98 -28.51
C HIS A 101 -2.36 11.77 -29.16
N ARG A 102 -1.37 12.17 -28.36
CA ARG A 102 -0.12 12.78 -28.83
C ARG A 102 1.00 11.76 -28.83
N GLU A 103 0.90 10.81 -29.75
CA GLU A 103 1.94 9.80 -29.96
C GLU A 103 3.25 10.40 -30.49
N ALA A 104 3.21 11.62 -31.05
CA ALA A 104 4.40 12.36 -31.48
C ALA A 104 5.42 12.63 -30.35
N LEU A 105 5.00 12.60 -29.07
CA LEU A 105 5.91 12.70 -27.92
C LEU A 105 6.58 11.38 -27.52
N LEU A 106 6.01 10.25 -27.94
CA LEU A 106 6.46 8.92 -27.54
C LEU A 106 7.64 8.47 -28.40
N ASP A 107 7.64 8.83 -29.69
CA ASP A 107 8.64 8.42 -30.68
C ASP A 107 10.04 9.02 -30.45
N GLU A 108 10.15 10.18 -29.79
CA GLU A 108 11.47 10.73 -29.43
C GLU A 108 12.16 9.95 -28.30
N SER A 109 11.43 9.09 -27.58
CA SER A 109 11.95 8.39 -26.39
C SER A 109 12.40 6.93 -26.61
N PHE A 110 12.19 6.36 -27.81
CA PHE A 110 12.44 4.92 -28.06
C PHE A 110 13.37 4.59 -29.25
N SER A 111 13.98 5.57 -29.94
CA SER A 111 15.01 5.28 -30.95
C SER A 111 16.40 5.04 -30.33
N GLU A 112 16.53 3.95 -29.57
CA GLU A 112 17.80 3.28 -29.31
C GLU A 112 18.07 2.25 -30.40
N SER A 113 18.41 2.71 -31.61
CA SER A 113 19.26 1.98 -32.58
C SER A 113 19.34 2.76 -33.88
N GLY A 114 20.53 3.26 -34.21
CA GLY A 114 20.87 3.64 -35.58
C GLY A 114 21.20 5.12 -35.81
N LYS A 115 22.51 5.38 -35.87
CA LYS A 115 23.22 6.45 -36.60
C LYS A 115 23.32 7.84 -35.97
N ASN A 116 24.55 8.31 -36.04
CA ASN A 116 25.10 9.58 -35.59
C ASN A 116 24.36 10.76 -36.23
N ASP A 117 23.68 11.56 -35.41
CA ASP A 117 23.37 12.95 -35.75
C ASP A 117 23.39 13.80 -34.47
N THR A 118 24.17 14.88 -34.51
CA THR A 118 24.55 15.72 -33.36
C THR A 118 23.47 16.71 -32.90
N ASN A 119 22.19 16.41 -33.12
CA ASN A 119 21.06 17.25 -32.69
C ASN A 119 19.86 16.40 -32.22
N LYS A 120 20.08 15.47 -31.29
CA LYS A 120 18.97 14.92 -30.48
C LYS A 120 18.59 15.93 -29.39
N PRO A 121 17.30 16.27 -29.18
CA PRO A 121 16.93 17.13 -28.06
C PRO A 121 17.32 16.42 -26.76
N ARG A 122 18.13 17.12 -25.95
CA ARG A 122 18.52 16.67 -24.61
C ARG A 122 17.25 16.39 -23.81
N PHE A 123 17.26 15.32 -23.02
CA PHE A 123 16.24 15.03 -22.01
C PHE A 123 15.79 16.33 -21.32
N LEU A 124 14.58 16.80 -21.66
CA LEU A 124 14.02 17.95 -20.97
C LEU A 124 13.73 17.54 -19.53
N PRO A 125 13.99 18.41 -18.53
CA PRO A 125 13.48 18.24 -17.18
C PRO A 125 11.97 17.96 -17.21
N PHE A 126 11.49 17.13 -16.29
CA PHE A 126 10.08 16.72 -16.20
C PHE A 126 9.11 17.90 -16.31
N SER A 127 9.43 19.02 -15.64
CA SER A 127 8.64 20.25 -15.68
C SER A 127 8.54 20.81 -17.10
N GLN A 128 9.65 20.93 -17.83
CA GLN A 128 9.65 21.43 -19.21
C GLN A 128 8.90 20.49 -20.17
N GLN A 129 8.98 19.18 -19.96
CA GLN A 129 8.22 18.22 -20.77
C GLN A 129 6.70 18.38 -20.56
N LEU A 130 6.28 18.63 -19.31
CA LEU A 130 4.89 18.84 -18.96
C LEU A 130 4.40 20.23 -19.42
N THR A 131 5.20 21.29 -19.24
CA THR A 131 4.88 22.65 -19.72
C THR A 131 4.73 22.67 -21.23
N TRP A 132 5.69 22.13 -21.99
CA TRP A 132 5.60 22.00 -23.45
C TRP A 132 4.35 21.23 -23.87
N PHE A 133 4.01 20.17 -23.12
CA PHE A 133 2.82 19.37 -23.37
C PHE A 133 1.52 20.18 -23.21
N LEU A 134 1.42 20.97 -22.14
CA LEU A 134 0.27 21.85 -21.86
C LEU A 134 0.20 23.07 -22.78
N GLU A 135 1.35 23.63 -23.20
CA GLU A 135 1.42 24.70 -24.20
C GLU A 135 0.87 24.23 -25.54
N GLY A 136 1.15 22.98 -25.93
CA GLY A 136 0.53 22.42 -27.11
C GLY A 136 -0.99 22.34 -26.99
N LEU A 137 -1.58 22.22 -25.78
CA LEU A 137 -3.05 22.27 -25.61
C LEU A 137 -3.61 23.68 -25.85
N HIS A 138 -2.79 24.73 -25.67
CA HIS A 138 -3.16 26.13 -25.91
C HIS A 138 -2.98 26.57 -27.37
N ALA A 139 -2.07 25.95 -28.12
CA ALA A 139 -1.75 26.36 -29.49
C ALA A 139 -2.83 25.99 -30.54
N GLY A 140 -3.90 25.29 -30.14
CA GLY A 140 -5.04 24.97 -31.01
C GLY A 140 -6.13 26.05 -30.95
N ASP A 141 -6.44 26.64 -32.10
CA ASP A 141 -7.35 27.78 -32.25
C ASP A 141 -8.84 27.45 -31.94
N LYS A 142 -9.51 28.40 -31.27
CA LYS A 142 -10.96 28.62 -31.01
C LYS A 142 -11.68 28.03 -29.79
N SER A 143 -11.08 27.14 -29.02
CA SER A 143 -11.48 26.92 -27.61
C SER A 143 -10.33 26.23 -26.88
N SER A 144 -9.77 26.87 -25.86
CA SER A 144 -8.76 26.23 -25.01
C SER A 144 -9.38 24.98 -24.40
N LYS A 145 -8.91 23.79 -24.79
CA LYS A 145 -9.40 22.54 -24.21
C LYS A 145 -8.98 22.44 -22.76
N SER A 146 -9.93 22.15 -21.88
CA SER A 146 -9.68 21.96 -20.46
C SER A 146 -9.22 20.54 -20.18
N LEU A 147 -8.17 20.40 -19.38
CA LEU A 147 -7.59 19.12 -19.01
C LEU A 147 -8.03 18.72 -17.60
N LEU A 148 -8.74 17.59 -17.49
CA LEU A 148 -9.10 16.97 -16.23
C LEU A 148 -8.25 15.73 -15.98
N ILE A 149 -7.47 15.75 -14.91
CA ILE A 149 -6.59 14.65 -14.51
C ILE A 149 -7.19 14.00 -13.26
N VAL A 150 -7.51 12.72 -13.35
CA VAL A 150 -8.02 11.92 -12.24
C VAL A 150 -6.92 10.97 -11.78
N LEU A 151 -6.47 11.13 -10.54
CA LEU A 151 -5.45 10.30 -9.90
C LEU A 151 -6.12 9.30 -8.95
N HIS A 152 -6.17 8.03 -9.35
CA HIS A 152 -6.56 6.91 -8.49
C HIS A 152 -5.39 6.47 -7.61
N GLU A 153 -5.70 6.02 -6.39
CA GLU A 153 -4.70 5.73 -5.35
C GLU A 153 -3.71 6.89 -5.20
N PHE A 154 -4.23 8.11 -5.01
CA PHE A 154 -3.42 9.33 -4.88
C PHE A 154 -2.27 9.19 -3.85
N ASP A 155 -2.49 8.41 -2.80
CA ASP A 155 -1.49 8.08 -1.77
C ASP A 155 -0.23 7.39 -2.30
N LEU A 156 -0.31 6.63 -3.39
CA LEU A 156 0.85 5.99 -4.00
C LEU A 156 1.71 7.01 -4.76
N PHE A 157 1.10 7.98 -5.44
CA PHE A 157 1.83 9.08 -6.07
C PHE A 157 2.55 9.96 -5.04
N ALA A 158 1.99 10.12 -3.85
CA ALA A 158 2.64 10.81 -2.74
C ALA A 158 3.85 10.04 -2.18
N LEU A 159 3.93 8.73 -2.40
CA LEU A 159 5.07 7.89 -1.99
C LEU A 159 6.24 7.97 -2.99
N HIS A 160 6.02 8.48 -4.19
CA HIS A 160 7.08 8.58 -5.20
C HIS A 160 8.23 9.47 -4.72
N ARG A 161 9.45 9.12 -5.17
CA ARG A 161 10.66 9.86 -4.81
C ARG A 161 10.54 11.32 -5.25
N ASN A 162 10.63 12.24 -4.29
CA ASN A 162 10.54 13.70 -4.49
C ASN A 162 9.19 14.24 -5.01
N GLN A 163 8.15 13.40 -5.16
CA GLN A 163 6.78 13.80 -5.54
C GLN A 163 6.72 14.75 -6.76
N ILE A 164 7.58 14.51 -7.76
CA ILE A 164 7.81 15.47 -8.86
C ILE A 164 6.53 15.64 -9.68
N LEU A 165 5.84 14.55 -10.02
CA LEU A 165 4.56 14.62 -10.75
C LEU A 165 3.53 15.51 -10.04
N LEU A 166 3.31 15.29 -8.74
CA LEU A 166 2.31 16.05 -7.97
C LEU A 166 2.68 17.53 -7.86
N TYR A 167 3.95 17.83 -7.59
CA TYR A 167 4.42 19.21 -7.51
C TYR A 167 4.17 19.97 -8.82
N ASN A 168 4.54 19.38 -9.96
CA ASN A 168 4.35 20.02 -11.26
C ASN A 168 2.88 20.13 -11.65
N LEU A 169 2.05 19.11 -11.37
CA LEU A 169 0.61 19.19 -11.63
C LEU A 169 -0.06 20.30 -10.83
N PHE A 170 0.31 20.46 -9.55
CA PHE A 170 -0.24 21.52 -8.71
C PHE A 170 0.33 22.91 -9.05
N ASP A 171 1.57 23.01 -9.49
CA ASP A 171 2.13 24.26 -10.02
C ASP A 171 1.35 24.70 -11.27
N CYS A 172 1.04 23.77 -12.18
CA CYS A 172 0.20 24.05 -13.34
C CYS A 172 -1.22 24.50 -12.94
N CYS A 173 -1.83 23.90 -11.90
CA CYS A 173 -3.12 24.36 -11.40
C CYS A 173 -3.08 25.78 -10.81
N GLN A 174 -1.92 26.24 -10.32
CA GLN A 174 -1.74 27.59 -9.76
C GLN A 174 -1.42 28.64 -10.83
N GLN A 175 -0.81 28.23 -11.95
CA GLN A 175 -0.48 29.14 -13.04
C GLN A 175 -1.76 29.65 -13.72
N SER A 176 -1.97 30.97 -13.64
CA SER A 176 -3.13 31.62 -14.25
C SER A 176 -3.04 31.51 -15.77
N GLY A 177 -3.97 30.76 -16.36
CA GLY A 177 -4.08 30.61 -17.82
C GLY A 177 -4.10 29.17 -18.30
N THR A 178 -3.75 28.16 -17.47
CA THR A 178 -3.92 26.75 -17.89
C THR A 178 -5.18 26.14 -17.26
N PRO A 179 -6.17 25.72 -18.06
CA PRO A 179 -7.39 25.11 -17.54
C PRO A 179 -7.13 23.65 -17.17
N VAL A 180 -6.34 23.42 -16.12
CA VAL A 180 -6.00 22.09 -15.60
C VAL A 180 -6.69 21.87 -14.26
N CYS A 181 -7.44 20.77 -14.14
CA CYS A 181 -7.99 20.32 -12.86
C CYS A 181 -7.45 18.96 -12.47
N VAL A 182 -7.02 18.82 -11.23
CA VAL A 182 -6.51 17.56 -10.67
C VAL A 182 -7.49 17.05 -9.61
N ILE A 183 -8.06 15.87 -9.85
CA ILE A 183 -8.91 15.17 -8.89
C ILE A 183 -8.16 13.95 -8.35
N GLY A 184 -7.77 13.99 -7.07
CA GLY A 184 -7.22 12.84 -6.37
C GLY A 184 -8.33 11.97 -5.76
N VAL A 185 -8.18 10.66 -5.81
CA VAL A 185 -9.03 9.69 -5.10
C VAL A 185 -8.15 8.85 -4.18
N THR A 186 -8.38 8.91 -2.87
CA THR A 186 -7.63 8.09 -1.89
C THR A 186 -8.54 7.43 -0.86
N CYS A 187 -8.04 6.36 -0.25
CA CYS A 187 -8.70 5.62 0.82
C CYS A 187 -7.93 5.63 2.15
N ARG A 188 -6.71 6.18 2.20
CA ARG A 188 -5.80 6.03 3.35
C ARG A 188 -5.96 7.07 4.47
N LEU A 189 -6.71 8.15 4.24
CA LEU A 189 -6.87 9.26 5.19
C LEU A 189 -7.91 9.03 6.30
N ILE A 190 -8.43 7.82 6.43
CA ILE A 190 -9.63 7.57 7.23
C ILE A 190 -9.33 7.53 8.73
N LEU A 191 -8.13 7.10 9.14
CA LEU A 191 -7.87 6.95 10.57
C LEU A 191 -7.72 8.29 11.31
N VAL A 192 -7.19 9.32 10.64
CA VAL A 192 -7.08 10.68 11.20
C VAL A 192 -8.45 11.36 11.25
N LEU A 193 -9.31 11.08 10.26
CA LEU A 193 -10.67 11.65 10.22
C LEU A 193 -11.66 10.91 11.12
N THR A 194 -11.44 9.64 11.45
CA THR A 194 -12.30 8.89 12.41
C THR A 194 -12.14 9.36 13.85
N SER A 195 -11.08 10.10 14.17
CA SER A 195 -10.86 10.71 15.49
C SER A 195 -11.57 12.05 15.65
N LEU A 196 -12.20 12.57 14.58
CA LEU A 196 -12.98 13.80 14.61
C LEU A 196 -14.44 13.46 14.89
N ASP A 197 -14.90 13.82 16.08
CA ASP A 197 -16.31 13.83 16.47
C ASP A 197 -16.84 15.27 16.49
N ALA A 198 -18.15 15.48 16.66
CA ALA A 198 -18.76 16.81 16.76
C ALA A 198 -18.13 17.70 17.86
N GLU A 199 -17.45 17.09 18.83
CA GLU A 199 -16.74 17.76 19.93
C GLU A 199 -15.25 18.06 19.64
N LYS A 200 -14.67 17.47 18.59
CA LYS A 200 -13.24 17.61 18.24
C LYS A 200 -13.05 17.99 16.78
N THR A 201 -12.94 19.29 16.51
CA THR A 201 -12.86 19.88 15.17
C THR A 201 -11.43 20.14 14.68
N HIS A 202 -10.43 19.92 15.52
CA HIS A 202 -9.02 20.17 15.21
C HIS A 202 -8.21 18.88 15.36
N ILE A 203 -7.44 18.57 14.31
CA ILE A 203 -6.52 17.43 14.29
C ILE A 203 -5.20 17.89 14.91
N GLU A 204 -4.78 17.27 16.00
CA GLU A 204 -3.44 17.48 16.55
C GLU A 204 -2.38 16.63 15.82
N PRO A 205 -1.14 17.12 15.67
CA PRO A 205 -0.06 16.36 15.03
C PRO A 205 0.19 14.98 15.66
N VAL A 206 -0.11 14.80 16.95
CA VAL A 206 0.04 13.53 17.67
C VAL A 206 -0.91 12.46 17.13
N GLU A 207 -2.14 12.82 16.76
CA GLU A 207 -3.12 11.90 16.18
C GLU A 207 -2.73 11.43 14.79
N PHE A 208 -1.99 12.28 14.06
CA PHE A 208 -1.39 11.90 12.79
C PHE A 208 -0.31 10.83 13.01
N ILE A 209 0.51 11.00 14.04
CA ILE A 209 1.55 10.02 14.43
C ILE A 209 0.89 8.71 14.87
N ASP A 210 -0.14 8.76 15.72
CA ASP A 210 -0.83 7.57 16.23
C ASP A 210 -1.57 6.82 15.12
N ALA A 211 -2.19 7.54 14.17
CA ALA A 211 -2.82 6.95 13.01
C ALA A 211 -1.80 6.29 12.07
N LEU A 212 -0.65 6.95 11.85
CA LEU A 212 0.45 6.36 11.08
C LEU A 212 1.08 5.17 11.81
N CYS A 213 1.21 5.20 13.13
CA CYS A 213 1.68 4.09 13.96
C CYS A 213 0.73 2.90 13.90
N SER A 214 -0.59 3.13 13.97
CA SER A 214 -1.61 2.09 13.84
C SER A 214 -1.67 1.48 12.44
N LEU A 215 -1.44 2.29 11.40
CA LEU A 215 -1.27 1.80 10.01
C LEU A 215 0.03 1.02 9.82
N ARG A 216 1.02 1.28 10.67
CA ARG A 216 2.34 0.63 10.69
C ARG A 216 2.40 -0.54 11.67
N GLU A 217 1.35 -0.80 12.47
CA GLU A 217 1.30 -2.00 13.29
C GLU A 217 1.44 -3.21 12.37
N ASP A 218 2.53 -3.96 12.56
CA ASP A 218 2.82 -5.13 11.76
C ASP A 218 1.64 -6.10 11.89
N ALA A 219 1.08 -6.56 10.76
CA ALA A 219 0.03 -7.58 10.79
C ALA A 219 0.46 -8.82 11.61
N LYS A 220 1.78 -9.09 11.63
CA LYS A 220 2.43 -10.12 12.45
C LYS A 220 2.27 -9.90 13.96
N LEU A 221 2.35 -8.65 14.43
CA LEU A 221 2.14 -8.29 15.85
C LEU A 221 0.71 -8.59 16.30
N ASN A 222 -0.27 -8.32 15.44
CA ASN A 222 -1.67 -8.68 15.73
C ASN A 222 -1.92 -10.18 15.62
N SER A 223 -1.17 -10.92 14.78
CA SER A 223 -1.17 -12.39 14.79
C SER A 223 -0.59 -12.97 16.08
N LEU A 224 0.44 -12.35 16.68
CA LEU A 224 1.04 -12.81 17.94
C LEU A 224 0.05 -12.79 19.12
N LYS A 225 -0.85 -11.80 19.16
CA LYS A 225 -1.90 -11.69 20.19
C LYS A 225 -2.95 -12.81 20.11
N GLY A 226 -3.05 -13.52 18.98
CA GLY A 226 -3.99 -14.62 18.76
C GLY A 226 -3.42 -16.03 18.95
N LEU A 227 -2.13 -16.15 19.27
CA LEU A 227 -1.46 -17.45 19.44
C LEU A 227 -1.91 -18.16 20.71
N SER A 228 -1.85 -19.48 20.72
CA SER A 228 -1.98 -20.28 21.94
C SER A 228 -0.76 -20.14 22.87
N ILE A 229 -0.94 -20.45 24.16
CA ILE A 229 0.15 -20.40 25.15
C ILE A 229 1.33 -21.29 24.73
N LEU A 230 1.07 -22.47 24.15
CA LEU A 230 2.12 -23.36 23.65
C LEU A 230 2.90 -22.73 22.49
N GLU A 231 2.20 -22.13 21.52
CA GLU A 231 2.83 -21.44 20.39
C GLU A 231 3.67 -20.25 20.87
N LEU A 232 3.21 -19.54 21.90
CA LEU A 232 3.93 -18.45 22.54
C LEU A 232 5.22 -18.92 23.23
N PHE A 233 5.18 -20.07 23.91
CA PHE A 233 6.39 -20.72 24.45
C PHE A 233 7.40 -21.11 23.37
N LEU A 234 6.92 -21.55 22.21
CA LEU A 234 7.80 -21.91 21.08
C LEU A 234 8.41 -20.70 20.41
N VAL A 235 7.65 -19.62 20.22
CA VAL A 235 8.18 -18.34 19.71
C VAL A 235 9.21 -17.78 20.69
N ALA A 236 8.92 -17.80 22.00
CA ALA A 236 9.87 -17.40 23.05
C ALA A 236 11.19 -18.17 22.99
N ALA A 237 11.12 -19.50 22.92
CA ALA A 237 12.28 -20.36 22.82
C ALA A 237 13.07 -20.11 21.52
N LEU A 238 12.39 -19.91 20.39
CA LEU A 238 13.01 -19.60 19.10
C LEU A 238 13.76 -18.27 19.13
N VAL A 239 13.14 -17.21 19.63
CA VAL A 239 13.78 -15.88 19.73
C VAL A 239 15.01 -15.94 20.63
N LYS A 240 14.91 -16.59 21.79
CA LYS A 240 16.06 -16.77 22.71
C LYS A 240 17.19 -17.58 22.07
N LEU A 241 16.87 -18.67 21.37
CA LEU A 241 17.88 -19.48 20.67
C LEU A 241 18.51 -18.74 19.48
N GLN A 242 17.78 -17.82 18.83
CA GLN A 242 18.35 -16.97 17.78
C GLN A 242 19.25 -15.89 18.37
N GLU A 243 18.93 -15.30 19.53
CA GLU A 243 19.83 -14.38 20.23
C GLU A 243 21.13 -15.07 20.67
N ILE A 244 21.04 -16.30 21.18
CA ILE A 244 22.22 -17.08 21.59
C ILE A 244 23.13 -17.38 20.38
N ASN A 245 22.54 -17.62 19.21
CA ASN A 245 23.26 -18.06 18.02
C ASN A 245 23.52 -16.93 17.01
N ASP A 246 23.54 -15.67 17.43
CA ASP A 246 23.78 -14.49 16.59
C ASP A 246 22.92 -14.46 15.29
N GLY A 247 21.65 -14.84 15.39
CA GLY A 247 20.70 -14.85 14.26
C GLY A 247 20.79 -16.05 13.33
N GLN A 248 21.52 -17.11 13.69
CA GLN A 248 21.53 -18.35 12.92
C GLN A 248 20.22 -19.14 13.04
N THR A 249 19.97 -19.98 12.03
CA THR A 249 18.79 -20.85 11.98
C THR A 249 18.87 -21.97 13.01
N VAL A 250 17.74 -22.30 13.65
CA VAL A 250 17.65 -23.28 14.73
C VAL A 250 16.94 -24.55 14.25
N ASN A 251 17.34 -25.73 14.72
CA ASN A 251 16.66 -26.98 14.40
C ASN A 251 15.56 -27.31 15.43
N PHE A 252 14.54 -28.07 15.02
CA PHE A 252 13.42 -28.46 15.90
C PHE A 252 13.88 -29.24 17.15
N GLU A 253 14.89 -30.11 17.04
CA GLU A 253 15.41 -30.84 18.20
C GLU A 253 16.01 -29.92 19.26
N ILE A 254 16.73 -28.87 18.83
CA ILE A 254 17.35 -27.89 19.72
C ILE A 254 16.23 -27.06 20.37
N LEU A 255 15.25 -26.62 19.57
CA LEU A 255 14.07 -25.91 20.05
C LEU A 255 13.31 -26.71 21.12
N TYR A 256 12.99 -27.98 20.85
CA TYR A 256 12.28 -28.83 21.79
C TYR A 256 13.10 -29.08 23.07
N SER A 257 14.42 -29.25 22.96
CA SER A 257 15.28 -29.47 24.12
C SER A 257 15.29 -28.29 25.08
N GLU A 258 15.34 -27.06 24.56
CA GLU A 258 15.35 -25.83 25.37
C GLU A 258 13.98 -25.55 25.99
N TYR A 259 12.91 -25.70 25.19
CA TYR A 259 11.54 -25.63 25.67
C TYR A 259 11.25 -26.67 26.77
N ALA A 260 11.64 -27.94 26.57
CA ALA A 260 11.40 -29.00 27.55
C ALA A 260 12.23 -28.79 28.83
N LYS A 261 13.46 -28.27 28.71
CA LYS A 261 14.30 -27.90 29.87
C LYS A 261 13.64 -26.79 30.69
N PHE A 262 13.09 -25.78 30.02
CA PHE A 262 12.38 -24.69 30.68
C PHE A 262 11.10 -25.20 31.38
N CYS A 263 10.24 -25.93 30.67
CA CYS A 263 8.99 -26.46 31.24
C CYS A 263 9.23 -27.39 32.43
N ARG A 264 10.26 -28.25 32.39
CA ARG A 264 10.59 -29.13 33.53
C ARG A 264 11.01 -28.38 34.79
N THR A 265 11.59 -27.20 34.64
CA THR A 265 12.15 -26.42 35.75
C THR A 265 11.12 -25.47 36.35
N ASN A 266 10.36 -24.79 35.50
CA ASN A 266 9.51 -23.66 35.93
C ASN A 266 8.02 -23.97 35.80
N CYS A 267 7.59 -24.74 34.79
CA CYS A 267 6.17 -24.95 34.50
C CYS A 267 5.87 -26.36 33.95
N PRO A 268 5.83 -27.40 34.81
CA PRO A 268 5.64 -28.78 34.35
C PRO A 268 4.26 -29.01 33.72
N ASN A 269 3.26 -28.19 34.06
CA ASN A 269 1.91 -28.27 33.53
C ASN A 269 1.81 -27.99 32.02
N TYR A 270 2.79 -27.28 31.46
CA TYR A 270 2.85 -26.97 30.04
C TYR A 270 3.86 -27.84 29.29
N LEU A 271 4.31 -28.96 29.86
CA LEU A 271 5.20 -29.88 29.17
C LEU A 271 4.39 -30.82 28.26
N TYR A 272 4.42 -30.58 26.96
CA TYR A 272 3.73 -31.41 25.98
C TYR A 272 4.65 -32.42 25.30
N ASP A 273 4.03 -33.51 24.83
CA ASP A 273 4.70 -34.53 24.04
C ASP A 273 5.19 -33.96 22.69
N LYS A 274 6.34 -34.46 22.25
CA LYS A 274 7.01 -34.05 21.01
C LYS A 274 6.11 -33.98 19.75
N PRO A 275 5.18 -34.91 19.47
CA PRO A 275 4.26 -34.79 18.32
C PRO A 275 3.29 -33.61 18.44
N VAL A 276 2.84 -33.26 19.65
CA VAL A 276 1.94 -32.12 19.89
C VAL A 276 2.70 -30.82 19.61
N VAL A 277 3.93 -30.73 20.11
CA VAL A 277 4.82 -29.58 19.90
C VAL A 277 5.20 -29.39 18.42
N PHE A 278 5.44 -30.51 17.71
CA PHE A 278 5.69 -30.46 16.28
C PHE A 278 4.46 -29.96 15.50
N LYS A 279 3.25 -30.38 15.90
CA LYS A 279 2.02 -29.91 15.25
C LYS A 279 1.75 -28.42 15.49
N SER A 280 2.05 -27.90 16.69
CA SER A 280 1.98 -26.45 16.94
C SER A 280 3.04 -25.66 16.18
N LEU A 281 4.22 -26.26 15.93
CA LEU A 281 5.22 -25.63 15.06
C LEU A 281 4.73 -25.55 13.61
N ASP A 282 4.07 -26.59 13.08
CA ASP A 282 3.47 -26.53 11.74
C ASP A 282 2.47 -25.37 11.64
N ASN A 283 1.64 -25.16 12.66
CA ASN A 283 0.71 -24.02 12.70
C ASN A 283 1.45 -22.67 12.67
N LEU A 284 2.58 -22.54 13.39
CA LEU A 284 3.41 -21.33 13.38
C LEU A 284 4.05 -21.07 12.01
N ILE A 285 4.36 -22.13 11.27
CA ILE A 285 4.84 -22.06 9.89
C ILE A 285 3.71 -21.63 8.95
N ASP A 286 2.51 -22.20 9.12
CA ASP A 286 1.32 -21.81 8.37
C ASP A 286 0.91 -20.34 8.62
N LEU A 287 1.20 -19.81 9.82
CA LEU A 287 1.01 -18.40 10.17
C LEU A 287 2.14 -17.46 9.70
N GLU A 288 3.15 -17.99 8.99
CA GLU A 288 4.33 -17.26 8.49
C GLU A 288 5.13 -16.48 9.57
N LEU A 289 4.97 -16.87 10.84
CA LEU A 289 5.76 -16.33 11.95
C LEU A 289 7.15 -16.99 12.04
N VAL A 290 7.22 -18.24 11.58
CA VAL A 290 8.45 -19.04 11.49
C VAL A 290 8.57 -19.57 10.07
N THR A 291 9.70 -19.34 9.41
CA THR A 291 10.00 -19.99 8.12
C THR A 291 10.89 -21.20 8.32
N SER A 292 10.79 -22.19 7.44
CA SER A 292 11.58 -23.42 7.48
C SER A 292 12.33 -23.68 6.17
N GLY A 293 13.50 -24.33 6.26
CA GLY A 293 14.24 -24.80 5.09
C GLY A 293 15.04 -23.71 4.38
N LYS A 294 14.99 -23.68 3.04
CA LYS A 294 15.85 -22.81 2.23
C LYS A 294 15.56 -21.33 2.45
N GLU A 295 14.31 -20.99 2.72
CA GLU A 295 13.86 -19.63 2.99
C GLU A 295 14.40 -19.11 4.32
N ALA A 296 14.43 -19.96 5.36
CA ALA A 296 15.03 -19.62 6.66
C ALA A 296 16.51 -19.24 6.55
N VAL A 297 17.27 -19.98 5.74
CA VAL A 297 18.70 -19.72 5.53
C VAL A 297 18.93 -18.44 4.72
N ALA A 298 18.08 -18.18 3.70
CA ALA A 298 18.15 -16.96 2.90
C ALA A 298 17.82 -15.71 3.72
N VAL A 299 16.83 -15.80 4.61
CA VAL A 299 16.43 -14.70 5.51
C VAL A 299 17.50 -14.44 6.55
N ALA A 300 18.05 -15.47 7.20
CA ALA A 300 19.16 -15.32 8.15
C ALA A 300 20.39 -14.66 7.50
N ALA A 301 20.66 -14.94 6.22
CA ALA A 301 21.74 -14.30 5.47
C ALA A 301 21.44 -12.81 5.14
N ALA A 302 20.17 -12.45 4.91
CA ALA A 302 19.75 -11.08 4.59
C ALA A 302 19.73 -10.16 5.83
N SER A 303 19.46 -10.70 7.03
CA SER A 303 19.45 -9.95 8.29
C SER A 303 20.84 -9.61 8.85
N GLY A 304 21.92 -10.14 8.24
CA GLY A 304 23.28 -9.63 8.38
C GLY A 304 24.10 -10.14 9.56
N THR A 305 24.49 -11.42 9.58
CA THR A 305 25.66 -11.93 10.36
C THR A 305 26.26 -13.28 9.88
N GLY A 306 25.73 -13.95 8.85
CA GLY A 306 26.19 -15.30 8.45
C GLY A 306 26.66 -15.42 7.00
N ARG A 307 27.87 -15.92 6.77
CA ARG A 307 28.36 -16.33 5.44
C ARG A 307 27.43 -17.43 4.87
N GLY A 308 26.91 -17.19 3.67
CA GLY A 308 26.05 -18.13 2.93
C GLY A 308 26.71 -19.48 2.72
N GLY A 309 26.31 -20.47 3.53
CA GLY A 309 26.59 -21.88 3.33
C GLY A 309 25.49 -22.51 2.49
N ASN A 310 25.82 -22.87 1.25
CA ASN A 310 24.91 -23.54 0.33
C ASN A 310 24.72 -25.00 0.78
N ALA A 311 23.76 -25.28 1.66
CA ALA A 311 23.46 -26.64 2.12
C ALA A 311 22.17 -27.15 1.47
N GLY A 312 22.27 -27.56 0.21
CA GLY A 312 21.28 -28.40 -0.44
C GLY A 312 21.42 -29.84 0.05
N VAL A 313 20.72 -30.22 1.11
CA VAL A 313 20.49 -31.63 1.47
C VAL A 313 19.05 -31.76 1.97
N ALA A 314 18.32 -32.75 1.49
CA ALA A 314 17.02 -33.11 2.02
C ALA A 314 17.19 -33.56 3.48
N THR A 315 16.94 -32.63 4.41
CA THR A 315 16.97 -32.92 5.84
C THR A 315 15.64 -33.54 6.27
N LEU A 316 15.71 -34.50 7.19
CA LEU A 316 14.53 -35.06 7.85
C LEU A 316 13.65 -33.93 8.40
N PRO A 317 12.32 -34.10 8.49
CA PRO A 317 11.40 -33.02 8.92
C PRO A 317 11.81 -32.31 10.21
N HIS A 318 12.40 -33.04 11.16
CA HIS A 318 12.89 -32.52 12.45
C HIS A 318 14.25 -31.78 12.40
N TYR A 319 14.95 -31.82 11.26
CA TYR A 319 16.27 -31.21 11.05
C TYR A 319 16.24 -30.12 9.98
N LYS A 320 15.04 -29.58 9.67
CA LYS A 320 14.93 -28.40 8.84
C LYS A 320 15.33 -27.17 9.65
N PRO A 321 16.16 -26.26 9.09
CA PRO A 321 16.50 -25.00 9.75
C PRO A 321 15.24 -24.14 9.88
N LEU A 322 15.02 -23.54 11.04
CA LEU A 322 13.92 -22.65 11.38
C LEU A 322 14.45 -21.24 11.63
N TYR A 323 13.69 -20.23 11.21
CA TYR A 323 13.97 -18.83 11.51
C TYR A 323 12.67 -18.12 11.89
N CYS A 324 12.65 -17.49 13.08
CA CYS A 324 11.56 -16.64 13.51
C CYS A 324 11.80 -15.18 13.09
N PHE A 325 10.74 -14.51 12.63
CA PHE A 325 10.79 -13.10 12.22
C PHE A 325 10.50 -12.11 13.37
N VAL A 326 10.28 -12.62 14.58
CA VAL A 326 9.89 -11.80 15.74
C VAL A 326 11.14 -11.36 16.49
N ASN A 327 11.25 -10.05 16.73
CA ASN A 327 12.33 -9.49 17.56
C ASN A 327 11.99 -9.63 19.05
N ALA A 328 13.01 -9.69 19.91
CA ALA A 328 12.81 -9.79 21.36
C ALA A 328 12.04 -8.60 21.95
N ASP A 329 12.30 -7.37 21.49
CA ASP A 329 11.60 -6.15 21.95
C ASP A 329 10.10 -6.15 21.60
N VAL A 330 9.78 -6.75 20.45
CA VAL A 330 8.42 -6.89 19.92
C VAL A 330 7.68 -7.98 20.72
N LEU A 331 8.38 -9.06 21.06
CA LEU A 331 7.85 -10.15 21.86
C LEU A 331 7.58 -9.75 23.32
N SER A 332 8.49 -9.02 23.98
CA SER A 332 8.28 -8.54 25.36
C SER A 332 7.05 -7.64 25.45
N SER A 333 6.94 -6.68 24.54
CA SER A 333 5.77 -5.78 24.43
C SER A 333 4.47 -6.55 24.18
N CYS A 334 4.51 -7.65 23.42
CA CYS A 334 3.35 -8.51 23.20
C CYS A 334 2.94 -9.30 24.45
N LEU A 335 3.93 -9.80 25.21
CA LEU A 335 3.68 -10.63 26.38
C LEU A 335 3.11 -9.85 27.56
N ASP A 336 3.50 -8.58 27.68
CA ASP A 336 2.93 -7.68 28.67
C ASP A 336 1.46 -7.34 28.36
N ALA A 337 1.08 -7.37 27.08
CA ALA A 337 -0.27 -7.11 26.61
C ALA A 337 -1.17 -8.38 26.49
N TYR A 338 -0.61 -9.58 26.63
CA TYR A 338 -1.33 -10.83 26.38
C TYR A 338 -2.19 -11.25 27.59
N PRO A 339 -3.51 -11.48 27.42
CA PRO A 339 -4.38 -11.86 28.52
C PRO A 339 -4.06 -13.29 29.01
N ASN A 340 -3.82 -13.46 30.31
CA ASN A 340 -3.51 -14.74 30.97
C ASN A 340 -2.16 -15.38 30.60
N CYS A 341 -1.15 -14.58 30.26
CA CYS A 341 0.21 -15.10 30.08
C CYS A 341 0.76 -15.68 31.41
N PRO A 342 1.38 -16.89 31.41
CA PRO A 342 2.11 -17.39 32.56
C PRO A 342 3.22 -16.40 32.98
N VAL A 343 3.30 -16.08 34.28
CA VAL A 343 4.26 -15.12 34.83
C VAL A 343 5.70 -15.61 34.61
N GLU A 344 5.88 -16.92 34.60
CA GLU A 344 7.16 -17.58 34.35
C GLU A 344 7.67 -17.35 32.92
N LEU A 345 6.76 -17.24 31.94
CA LEU A 345 7.13 -16.94 30.55
C LEU A 345 7.55 -15.47 30.39
N GLN A 346 6.82 -14.56 31.03
CA GLN A 346 7.19 -13.14 31.06
C GLN A 346 8.55 -12.97 31.72
N PHE A 347 8.80 -13.65 32.85
CA PHE A 347 10.09 -13.63 33.51
C PHE A 347 11.19 -14.19 32.61
N TRP A 348 10.94 -15.29 31.89
CA TRP A 348 11.95 -15.94 31.05
C TRP A 348 12.50 -15.04 29.93
N ILE A 349 11.65 -14.20 29.34
CA ILE A 349 12.04 -13.29 28.25
C ILE A 349 12.68 -12.01 28.77
N HIS A 350 12.21 -11.48 29.89
CA HIS A 350 12.85 -10.35 30.56
C HIS A 350 14.19 -10.74 31.19
N SER A 351 14.33 -12.00 31.62
CA SER A 351 15.58 -12.55 32.13
C SER A 351 16.53 -12.81 30.96
N ARG A 352 17.41 -11.85 30.67
CA ARG A 352 18.60 -12.04 29.82
C ARG A 352 19.61 -13.03 30.41
N THR A 353 19.26 -13.69 31.51
CA THR A 353 20.11 -14.69 32.15
C THR A 353 20.05 -16.00 31.35
N PHE A 354 21.23 -16.35 30.85
CA PHE A 354 21.59 -17.62 30.25
C PHE A 354 21.65 -18.73 31.30
#